data_AF-A0A0J8RY59-F1
#
_entry.id   AF-A0A0J8RY59-F1
#
_cell.length_a   1.000
_cell.length_b   1.000
_cell.length_c   1.000
_cell.angle_alpha   90.00
_cell.angle_beta   90.00
_cell.angle_gamma   90.00
#
_symmetry.space_group_name_H-M   'P 1'
#
loop_
_entity.id
_entity.type
_entity.pdbx_description
1 polymer ?
#
loop_
_entity_poly.entity_id
_entity_poly.type
_entity_poly.pdbx_seq_one_letter_code
_entity_poly.pdbx_strand_id
1 'polypeptide(L)'
;MKHQPAIRKWVSRCQRNLSHIASEFVTMAPRITLSDFPLLPLTYDDLNSMVTDKLPQIGLSSLSQVEDAFPCSPMQQGLLISRNKDGAFYSVHVTFEAKPQGRNHVDAERLASAWSKVVEHHPALRTVFVEGLTSDGLFNQLVLKSIKPQLLRLRCKSDNDVLPTLQNQKPYGYDDDSKPPHRLTICQTSNGKVFCRLEMSHAIMDGMSISIIFRDLALAYTENLAKEPAVSYSAFIAYLQEQPTAKGIEFWTSYLKGVEPSHFPALNDGITAEKVLRTLTT
;
A
#
# COMPACT_ATOMS: atom_id res chain seq x y z
N MET A 1 -7.86 10.73 -59.70
CA MET A 1 -7.79 10.10 -58.36
C MET A 1 -8.08 8.60 -58.46
N LYS A 2 -7.05 7.73 -58.40
CA LYS A 2 -7.18 6.29 -58.72
C LYS A 2 -7.83 5.41 -57.62
N HIS A 3 -8.08 5.93 -56.43
CA HIS A 3 -8.55 5.14 -55.26
C HIS A 3 -9.98 5.45 -54.78
N GLN A 4 -10.75 6.22 -55.53
CA GLN A 4 -12.11 6.64 -55.15
C GLN A 4 -13.06 5.49 -54.77
N PRO A 5 -13.09 4.36 -55.49
CA PRO A 5 -13.92 3.21 -55.10
C PRO A 5 -13.49 2.57 -53.77
N ALA A 6 -12.18 2.47 -53.52
CA ALA A 6 -11.64 1.91 -52.28
C ALA A 6 -11.97 2.81 -51.08
N ILE A 7 -11.87 4.13 -51.24
CA ILE A 7 -12.25 5.11 -50.20
C ILE A 7 -13.74 4.99 -49.87
N ARG A 8 -14.63 4.94 -50.88
CA ARG A 8 -16.08 4.78 -50.64
C ARG A 8 -16.41 3.45 -49.92
N LYS A 9 -15.73 2.38 -50.29
CA LYS A 9 -15.86 1.07 -49.62
C LYS A 9 -15.38 1.12 -48.17
N TRP A 10 -14.28 1.81 -47.90
CA TRP A 10 -13.77 2.02 -46.55
C TRP A 10 -14.76 2.83 -45.71
N VAL A 11 -15.25 3.97 -46.20
CA VAL A 11 -16.25 4.80 -45.50
C VAL A 11 -17.52 3.99 -45.16
N SER A 12 -18.06 3.25 -46.13
CA SER A 12 -19.24 2.39 -45.90
C SER A 12 -19.00 1.28 -44.87
N ARG A 13 -17.78 0.72 -44.84
CA ARG A 13 -17.39 -0.27 -43.82
C ARG A 13 -17.24 0.36 -42.45
N CYS A 14 -16.61 1.53 -42.35
CA CYS A 14 -16.49 2.27 -41.09
C CYS A 14 -17.88 2.62 -40.53
N GLN A 15 -18.78 3.14 -41.36
CA GLN A 15 -20.14 3.46 -40.93
C GLN A 15 -20.86 2.21 -40.39
N ARG A 16 -20.84 1.10 -41.12
CA ARG A 16 -21.45 -0.16 -40.65
C ARG A 16 -20.82 -0.67 -39.35
N ASN A 17 -19.50 -0.66 -39.26
CA ASN A 17 -18.81 -1.15 -38.07
C ASN A 17 -19.12 -0.26 -36.86
N LEU A 18 -19.15 1.06 -37.01
CA LEU A 18 -19.51 1.98 -35.93
C LEU A 18 -20.96 1.78 -35.48
N SER A 19 -21.90 1.62 -36.42
CA SER A 19 -23.30 1.33 -36.08
C SER A 19 -23.46 -0.03 -35.38
N HIS A 20 -22.74 -1.06 -35.84
CA HIS A 20 -22.73 -2.37 -35.23
C HIS A 20 -22.16 -2.34 -33.81
N ILE A 21 -20.98 -1.75 -33.64
CA ILE A 21 -20.31 -1.60 -32.34
C ILE A 21 -21.20 -0.81 -31.37
N ALA A 22 -21.83 0.28 -31.83
CA ALA A 22 -22.76 1.05 -30.99
C ALA A 22 -23.95 0.20 -30.52
N SER A 23 -24.50 -0.67 -31.37
CA SER A 23 -25.60 -1.57 -30.98
C SER A 23 -25.15 -2.69 -30.03
N GLU A 24 -23.95 -3.24 -30.21
CA GLU A 24 -23.40 -4.29 -29.35
C GLU A 24 -23.01 -3.74 -27.98
N PHE A 25 -22.31 -2.59 -27.93
CA PHE A 25 -21.79 -2.01 -26.69
C PHE A 25 -22.90 -1.58 -25.73
N VAL A 26 -24.11 -1.30 -26.22
CA VAL A 26 -25.27 -1.01 -25.37
C VAL A 26 -25.70 -2.23 -24.54
N THR A 27 -25.48 -3.45 -25.05
CA THR A 27 -25.88 -4.69 -24.36
C THR A 27 -24.71 -5.42 -23.70
N MET A 28 -23.48 -5.03 -24.03
CA MET A 28 -22.28 -5.65 -23.46
C MET A 28 -22.01 -5.12 -22.05
N ALA A 29 -21.67 -6.03 -21.12
CA ALA A 29 -21.18 -5.62 -19.81
C ALA A 29 -19.87 -4.82 -19.95
N PRO A 30 -19.65 -3.77 -19.14
CA PRO A 30 -18.39 -3.04 -19.11
C PRO A 30 -17.22 -3.99 -18.86
N ARG A 31 -16.14 -3.80 -19.61
CA ARG A 31 -14.90 -4.56 -19.47
C ARG A 31 -13.75 -3.62 -19.24
N ILE A 32 -12.81 -4.05 -18.40
CA ILE A 32 -11.56 -3.36 -18.20
C ILE A 32 -10.70 -3.49 -19.46
N THR A 33 -9.99 -2.43 -19.78
CA THR A 33 -9.11 -2.24 -20.92
C THR A 33 -7.77 -1.71 -20.43
N LEU A 34 -6.79 -1.62 -21.34
CA LEU A 34 -5.48 -1.05 -21.02
C LEU A 34 -5.58 0.43 -20.57
N SER A 35 -6.61 1.15 -21.02
CA SER A 35 -6.84 2.56 -20.65
C SER A 35 -7.28 2.74 -19.20
N ASP A 36 -7.74 1.69 -18.53
CA ASP A 36 -8.12 1.75 -17.12
C ASP A 36 -6.90 1.75 -16.18
N PHE A 37 -5.73 1.29 -16.66
CA PHE A 37 -4.48 1.26 -15.91
C PHE A 37 -3.33 1.93 -16.70
N PRO A 38 -3.42 3.24 -16.97
CA PRO A 38 -2.55 3.93 -17.93
C PRO A 38 -1.08 4.01 -17.52
N LEU A 39 -0.77 3.81 -16.23
CA LEU A 39 0.59 3.86 -15.70
C LEU A 39 1.35 2.52 -15.82
N LEU A 40 0.64 1.45 -16.18
CA LEU A 40 1.25 0.14 -16.43
C LEU A 40 1.39 -0.09 -17.95
N PRO A 41 2.58 -0.49 -18.43
CA PRO A 41 2.78 -0.87 -19.83
C PRO A 41 2.21 -2.28 -20.12
N LEU A 42 0.91 -2.48 -19.93
CA LEU A 42 0.25 -3.77 -20.11
C LEU A 42 -0.07 -4.06 -21.58
N THR A 43 0.02 -5.34 -21.95
CA THR A 43 -0.65 -5.92 -23.11
C THR A 43 -1.98 -6.56 -22.70
N TYR A 44 -2.83 -6.93 -23.67
CA TYR A 44 -4.04 -7.70 -23.35
C TYR A 44 -3.75 -9.10 -22.81
N ASP A 45 -2.60 -9.68 -23.14
CA ASP A 45 -2.15 -10.95 -22.56
C ASP A 45 -1.77 -10.77 -21.09
N ASP A 46 -1.08 -9.68 -20.74
CA ASP A 46 -0.76 -9.34 -19.35
C ASP A 46 -2.03 -9.08 -18.53
N LEU A 47 -2.99 -8.34 -19.10
CA LEU A 47 -4.29 -8.10 -18.46
C LEU A 47 -5.06 -9.41 -18.25
N ASN A 48 -4.97 -10.34 -19.20
CA ASN A 48 -5.59 -11.66 -19.05
C ASN A 48 -4.88 -12.49 -17.95
N SER A 49 -3.54 -12.54 -17.93
CA SER A 49 -2.79 -13.23 -16.87
C SER A 49 -3.01 -12.61 -15.49
N MET A 50 -3.16 -11.29 -15.42
CA MET A 50 -3.57 -10.59 -14.20
C MET A 50 -4.89 -11.18 -13.67
N VAL A 51 -5.91 -11.32 -14.52
CA VAL A 51 -7.23 -11.87 -14.16
C VAL A 51 -7.17 -13.35 -13.82
N THR A 52 -6.49 -14.17 -14.63
CA THR A 52 -6.52 -15.63 -14.50
C THR A 52 -5.57 -16.16 -13.44
N ASP A 53 -4.46 -15.47 -13.20
CA ASP A 53 -3.36 -16.01 -12.39
C ASP A 53 -3.09 -15.14 -11.15
N LYS A 54 -2.91 -13.83 -11.32
CA LYS A 54 -2.45 -12.95 -10.23
C LYS A 54 -3.54 -12.60 -9.24
N LEU A 55 -4.71 -12.17 -9.72
CA LEU A 55 -5.84 -11.79 -8.84
C LEU A 55 -6.29 -12.96 -7.93
N PRO A 56 -6.43 -14.21 -8.43
CA PRO A 56 -6.81 -15.34 -7.57
C PRO A 56 -5.79 -15.65 -6.47
N GLN A 57 -4.49 -15.45 -6.73
CA GLN A 57 -3.42 -15.67 -5.73
C GLN A 57 -3.56 -14.73 -4.53
N ILE A 58 -4.08 -13.53 -4.73
CA ILE A 58 -4.37 -12.55 -3.66
C ILE A 58 -5.85 -12.58 -3.22
N GLY A 59 -6.59 -13.62 -3.58
CA GLY A 59 -7.98 -13.82 -3.13
C GLY A 59 -9.02 -12.91 -3.81
N LEU A 60 -8.68 -12.31 -4.95
CA LEU A 60 -9.61 -11.52 -5.75
C LEU A 60 -10.17 -12.36 -6.90
N SER A 61 -11.48 -12.25 -7.13
CA SER A 61 -12.19 -13.02 -8.16
C SER A 61 -12.42 -12.24 -9.45
N SER A 62 -12.27 -10.91 -9.41
CA SER A 62 -12.54 -10.05 -10.56
C SER A 62 -11.77 -8.74 -10.50
N LEU A 63 -11.35 -8.28 -11.67
CA LEU A 63 -10.83 -6.93 -11.90
C LEU A 63 -11.82 -5.83 -11.48
N SER A 64 -13.12 -6.12 -11.39
CA SER A 64 -14.11 -5.16 -10.88
C SER A 64 -13.86 -4.75 -9.42
N GLN A 65 -13.08 -5.51 -8.66
CA GLN A 65 -12.66 -5.20 -7.29
C GLN A 65 -11.43 -4.29 -7.21
N VAL A 66 -10.74 -4.07 -8.33
CA VAL A 66 -9.56 -3.21 -8.44
C VAL A 66 -10.02 -1.80 -8.84
N GLU A 67 -9.56 -0.81 -8.11
CA GLU A 67 -9.81 0.62 -8.34
C GLU A 67 -8.78 1.21 -9.31
N ASP A 68 -7.50 0.89 -9.09
CA ASP A 68 -6.37 1.41 -9.86
C ASP A 68 -5.20 0.41 -9.75
N ALA A 69 -4.30 0.43 -10.73
CA ALA A 69 -3.09 -0.39 -10.74
C ALA A 69 -1.93 0.37 -11.40
N PHE A 70 -0.78 0.40 -10.73
CA PHE A 70 0.38 1.19 -11.16
C PHE A 70 1.69 0.68 -10.55
N PRO A 71 2.86 1.03 -11.11
CA PRO A 71 4.14 0.57 -10.58
C PRO A 71 4.42 1.06 -9.17
N CYS A 72 5.24 0.31 -8.43
CA CYS A 72 5.82 0.82 -7.19
C CYS A 72 6.90 1.87 -7.47
N SER A 73 6.98 2.90 -6.63
CA SER A 73 8.13 3.82 -6.62
C SER A 73 9.44 3.07 -6.33
N PRO A 74 10.62 3.59 -6.74
CA PRO A 74 11.90 2.96 -6.43
C PRO A 74 12.11 2.70 -4.92
N MET A 75 11.63 3.59 -4.06
CA MET A 75 11.66 3.40 -2.61
C MET A 75 10.80 2.22 -2.16
N GLN A 76 9.55 2.13 -2.64
CA GLN A 76 8.67 1.01 -2.33
C GLN A 76 9.25 -0.33 -2.81
N GLN A 77 9.84 -0.38 -4.01
CA GLN A 77 10.55 -1.58 -4.49
C GLN A 77 11.65 -2.00 -3.50
N GLY A 78 12.50 -1.07 -3.07
CA GLY A 78 13.57 -1.35 -2.11
C GLY A 78 13.06 -1.81 -0.74
N LEU A 79 11.97 -1.22 -0.25
CA LEU A 79 11.32 -1.62 1.01
C LEU A 79 10.75 -3.04 0.91
N LEU A 80 10.06 -3.35 -0.20
CA LEU A 80 9.46 -4.68 -0.44
C LEU A 80 10.53 -5.76 -0.60
N ILE A 81 11.58 -5.51 -1.39
CA ILE A 81 12.72 -6.43 -1.53
C ILE A 81 13.39 -6.71 -0.18
N SER A 82 13.49 -5.70 0.70
CA SER A 82 14.09 -5.86 2.01
C SER A 82 13.29 -6.81 2.93
N ARG A 83 11.98 -6.96 2.70
CA ARG A 83 11.13 -7.92 3.45
C ARG A 83 11.51 -9.37 3.19
N ASN A 84 12.11 -9.69 2.04
CA ASN A 84 12.59 -11.05 1.75
C ASN A 84 13.70 -11.51 2.71
N LYS A 85 14.35 -10.59 3.43
CA LYS A 85 15.32 -10.93 4.48
C LYS A 85 14.64 -11.24 5.81
N ASP A 86 13.64 -10.46 6.16
CA ASP A 86 12.77 -10.61 7.33
C ASP A 86 11.47 -9.84 7.04
N GLY A 87 10.33 -10.52 7.11
CA GLY A 87 9.02 -9.93 6.82
C GLY A 87 8.68 -8.73 7.69
N ALA A 88 9.26 -8.61 8.88
CA ALA A 88 9.05 -7.49 9.79
C ALA A 88 9.94 -6.27 9.49
N PHE A 89 10.90 -6.34 8.56
CA PHE A 89 11.71 -5.18 8.20
C PHE A 89 10.84 -4.04 7.70
N TYR A 90 11.13 -2.83 8.18
CA TYR A 90 10.35 -1.63 7.91
C TYR A 90 8.86 -1.76 8.29
N SER A 91 8.55 -2.61 9.28
CA SER A 91 7.29 -2.51 10.01
C SER A 91 7.36 -1.34 10.99
N VAL A 92 6.29 -0.56 11.02
CA VAL A 92 6.11 0.57 11.93
C VAL A 92 4.93 0.22 12.83
N HIS A 93 5.07 0.49 14.13
CA HIS A 93 3.92 0.44 15.02
C HIS A 93 3.87 1.66 15.92
N VAL A 94 2.65 2.12 16.20
CA VAL A 94 2.39 3.21 17.12
C VAL A 94 1.33 2.74 18.11
N THR A 95 1.64 2.87 19.39
CA THR A 95 0.72 2.59 20.49
C THR A 95 0.27 3.90 21.13
N PHE A 96 -1.02 4.11 21.29
CA PHE A 96 -1.58 5.35 21.83
C PHE A 96 -2.84 5.09 22.67
N GLU A 97 -3.13 6.01 23.60
CA GLU A 97 -4.41 6.07 24.31
C GLU A 97 -5.37 6.98 23.54
N ALA A 98 -6.56 6.49 23.22
CA ALA A 98 -7.63 7.32 22.69
C ALA A 98 -8.30 8.07 23.84
N LYS A 99 -8.15 9.39 23.87
CA LYS A 99 -8.73 10.25 24.90
C LYS A 99 -9.96 11.00 24.36
N PRO A 100 -11.01 11.15 25.18
CA PRO A 100 -12.16 11.94 24.78
C PRO A 100 -11.83 13.44 24.80
N GLN A 101 -12.45 14.22 23.91
CA GLN A 101 -12.38 15.69 23.95
C GLN A 101 -13.27 16.31 25.06
N GLY A 102 -13.91 15.50 25.91
CA GLY A 102 -14.82 15.95 26.95
C GLY A 102 -14.98 14.93 28.08
N ARG A 103 -16.09 14.98 28.81
CA ARG A 103 -16.35 14.11 29.98
C ARG A 103 -16.84 12.70 29.65
N ASN A 104 -17.09 12.41 28.37
CA ASN A 104 -17.62 11.12 27.94
C ASN A 104 -16.50 10.12 27.72
N HIS A 105 -16.77 8.83 27.91
CA HIS A 105 -15.81 7.78 27.58
C HIS A 105 -15.66 7.63 26.06
N VAL A 106 -14.51 7.11 25.62
CA VAL A 106 -14.32 6.74 24.21
C VAL A 106 -15.09 5.46 23.93
N ASP A 107 -15.87 5.48 22.85
CA ASP A 107 -16.59 4.31 22.35
C ASP A 107 -15.67 3.54 21.40
N ALA A 108 -15.27 2.33 21.83
CA ALA A 108 -14.38 1.46 21.08
C ALA A 108 -14.98 0.99 19.75
N GLU A 109 -16.31 0.81 19.67
CA GLU A 109 -16.97 0.39 18.43
C GLU A 109 -17.04 1.55 17.44
N ARG A 110 -17.35 2.75 17.93
CA ARG A 110 -17.27 3.95 17.10
C ARG A 110 -15.86 4.20 16.57
N LEU A 111 -14.82 3.90 17.37
CA LEU A 111 -13.43 3.98 16.93
C LEU A 111 -13.08 2.93 15.86
N ALA A 112 -13.58 1.71 16.00
CA ALA A 112 -13.44 0.68 14.97
C ALA A 112 -14.12 1.08 13.66
N SER A 113 -15.34 1.64 13.72
CA SER A 113 -16.04 2.18 12.55
C SER A 113 -15.31 3.37 11.94
N ALA A 114 -14.73 4.25 12.75
CA ALA A 114 -13.92 5.36 12.29
C ALA A 114 -12.69 4.88 11.52
N TRP A 115 -12.01 3.83 12.00
CA TRP A 115 -10.89 3.23 11.28
C TRP A 115 -11.28 2.71 9.90
N SER A 116 -12.42 2.03 9.79
CA SER A 116 -12.93 1.58 8.48
C SER A 116 -13.16 2.74 7.51
N LYS A 117 -13.68 3.88 8.00
CA LYS A 117 -13.85 5.09 7.16
C LYS A 117 -12.52 5.68 6.73
N VAL A 118 -11.50 5.69 7.60
CA VAL A 118 -10.15 6.16 7.25
C VAL A 118 -9.54 5.26 6.17
N VAL A 119 -9.69 3.94 6.30
CA VAL A 119 -9.20 2.98 5.31
C VAL A 119 -9.91 3.15 3.96
N GLU A 120 -11.22 3.38 3.95
CA GLU A 120 -11.96 3.67 2.72
C GLU A 120 -11.49 4.99 2.08
N HIS A 121 -11.30 6.03 2.89
CA HIS A 121 -10.92 7.37 2.45
C HIS A 121 -9.50 7.45 1.85
N HIS A 122 -8.55 6.62 2.30
CA HIS A 122 -7.15 6.64 1.86
C HIS A 122 -6.80 5.44 0.96
N PRO A 123 -6.63 5.62 -0.37
CA PRO A 123 -6.28 4.53 -1.29
C PRO A 123 -5.04 3.70 -0.87
N ALA A 124 -4.04 4.35 -0.28
CA ALA A 124 -2.83 3.68 0.22
C ALA A 124 -3.13 2.61 1.28
N LEU A 125 -4.19 2.78 2.09
CA LEU A 125 -4.62 1.81 3.10
C LEU A 125 -5.42 0.64 2.51
N ARG A 126 -5.79 0.71 1.23
CA ARG A 126 -6.45 -0.35 0.46
C ARG A 126 -5.52 -0.98 -0.58
N THR A 127 -4.24 -0.62 -0.55
CA THR A 127 -3.26 -1.07 -1.54
C THR A 127 -2.63 -2.39 -1.12
N VAL A 128 -2.54 -3.32 -2.08
CA VAL A 128 -1.71 -4.53 -2.00
C VAL A 128 -0.58 -4.46 -3.02
N PHE A 129 0.48 -5.21 -2.78
CA PHE A 129 1.64 -5.28 -3.67
C PHE A 129 1.71 -6.66 -4.30
N VAL A 130 1.93 -6.73 -5.61
CA VAL A 130 2.04 -8.02 -6.31
C VAL A 130 3.24 -8.04 -7.22
N GLU A 131 3.79 -9.24 -7.38
CA GLU A 131 4.93 -9.48 -8.26
C GLU A 131 4.51 -9.83 -9.69
N GLY A 132 5.29 -9.35 -10.66
CA GLY A 132 5.23 -9.83 -12.05
C GLY A 132 3.89 -9.60 -12.74
N LEU A 133 3.27 -8.42 -12.53
CA LEU A 133 2.16 -7.93 -13.35
C LEU A 133 2.63 -7.39 -14.71
N THR A 134 3.87 -6.94 -14.78
CA THR A 134 4.51 -6.35 -15.96
C THR A 134 5.91 -6.93 -16.10
N SER A 135 6.47 -6.90 -17.32
CA SER A 135 7.89 -7.20 -17.51
C SER A 135 8.80 -6.12 -16.91
N ASP A 136 8.29 -4.90 -16.78
CA ASP A 136 9.01 -3.75 -16.24
C ASP A 136 8.68 -3.55 -14.76
N GLY A 137 9.60 -3.96 -13.88
CA GLY A 137 9.50 -3.80 -12.42
C GLY A 137 9.11 -5.08 -11.68
N LEU A 138 9.62 -5.23 -10.44
CA LEU A 138 9.38 -6.43 -9.63
C LEU A 138 7.99 -6.41 -9.00
N PHE A 139 7.67 -5.32 -8.28
CA PHE A 139 6.38 -5.13 -7.61
C PHE A 139 5.52 -4.05 -8.26
N ASN A 140 4.22 -4.30 -8.27
CA ASN A 140 3.18 -3.36 -8.71
C ASN A 140 2.15 -3.16 -7.59
N GLN A 141 1.51 -1.99 -7.57
CA GLN A 141 0.47 -1.62 -6.61
C GLN A 141 -0.89 -1.91 -7.22
N LEU A 142 -1.77 -2.60 -6.48
CA LEU A 142 -3.20 -2.61 -6.77
C LEU A 142 -3.95 -1.92 -5.64
N VAL A 143 -4.71 -0.89 -6.01
CA VAL A 143 -5.66 -0.25 -5.09
C VAL A 143 -6.97 -1.02 -5.17
N LEU A 144 -7.46 -1.52 -4.05
CA LEU A 144 -8.69 -2.32 -3.99
C LEU A 144 -9.89 -1.43 -3.65
N LYS A 145 -10.98 -1.46 -4.43
CA LYS A 145 -12.14 -0.56 -4.24
C LYS A 145 -12.71 -0.56 -2.83
N SER A 146 -12.78 -1.73 -2.20
CA SER A 146 -13.26 -1.86 -0.84
C SER A 146 -12.58 -3.05 -0.16
N ILE A 147 -12.17 -2.85 1.08
CA ILE A 147 -11.60 -3.89 1.92
C ILE A 147 -12.18 -3.79 3.32
N LYS A 148 -12.32 -4.94 3.98
CA LYS A 148 -12.56 -4.99 5.42
C LYS A 148 -11.20 -4.87 6.11
N PRO A 149 -10.91 -3.81 6.86
CA PRO A 149 -9.62 -3.65 7.50
C PRO A 149 -9.39 -4.74 8.56
N GLN A 150 -8.13 -5.13 8.75
CA GLN A 150 -7.77 -6.02 9.84
C GLN A 150 -7.88 -5.26 11.16
N LEU A 151 -8.84 -5.69 11.98
CA LEU A 151 -9.13 -5.08 13.25
C LEU A 151 -9.26 -6.13 14.34
N LEU A 152 -8.42 -6.02 15.37
CA LEU A 152 -8.46 -6.88 16.55
C LEU A 152 -9.04 -6.10 17.73
N ARG A 153 -9.87 -6.78 18.53
CA ARG A 153 -10.44 -6.24 19.77
C ARG A 153 -9.98 -7.09 20.93
N LEU A 154 -9.39 -6.46 21.93
CA LEU A 154 -8.87 -7.12 23.13
C LEU A 154 -9.43 -6.44 24.38
N ARG A 155 -9.50 -7.21 25.48
CA ARG A 155 -9.86 -6.70 26.79
C ARG A 155 -8.69 -6.84 27.74
N CYS A 156 -8.43 -5.80 28.51
CA CYS A 156 -7.37 -5.75 29.52
C CYS A 156 -8.01 -5.51 30.90
N LYS A 157 -7.41 -6.09 31.95
CA LYS A 157 -7.91 -5.87 33.32
C LYS A 157 -7.58 -4.45 33.79
N SER A 158 -6.36 -4.00 33.53
CA SER A 158 -5.87 -2.67 33.89
C SER A 158 -5.04 -2.04 32.76
N ASP A 159 -4.73 -0.76 32.91
CA ASP A 159 -3.86 0.00 31.99
C ASP A 159 -2.46 -0.64 31.89
N ASN A 160 -1.94 -1.20 33.00
CA ASN A 160 -0.63 -1.86 33.05
C ASN A 160 -0.58 -3.16 32.22
N ASP A 161 -1.74 -3.79 31.99
CA ASP A 161 -1.82 -5.02 31.19
C ASP A 161 -1.80 -4.76 29.69
N VAL A 162 -2.00 -3.51 29.25
CA VAL A 162 -2.15 -3.17 27.82
C VAL A 162 -0.89 -3.47 27.04
N LEU A 163 0.27 -2.95 27.45
CA LEU A 163 1.52 -3.17 26.73
C LEU A 163 1.93 -4.66 26.68
N PRO A 164 1.90 -5.42 27.79
CA PRO A 164 2.13 -6.86 27.75
C PRO A 164 1.14 -7.59 26.82
N THR A 165 -0.14 -7.22 26.85
CA THR A 165 -1.16 -7.80 25.96
C THR A 165 -0.85 -7.52 24.49
N LEU A 166 -0.39 -6.30 24.17
CA LEU A 166 0.01 -5.90 22.81
C LEU A 166 1.28 -6.60 22.35
N GLN A 167 2.25 -6.81 23.24
CA GLN A 167 3.53 -7.48 22.95
C GLN A 167 3.36 -8.99 22.76
N ASN A 168 2.42 -9.61 23.47
CA ASN A 168 2.11 -11.04 23.34
C ASN A 168 1.28 -11.38 22.10
N GLN A 169 0.85 -10.38 21.31
CA GLN A 169 0.18 -10.65 20.05
C GLN A 169 1.13 -11.31 19.06
N LYS A 170 0.58 -12.20 18.24
CA LYS A 170 1.29 -12.69 17.08
C LYS A 170 1.70 -11.48 16.22
N PRO A 171 2.98 -11.37 15.82
CA PRO A 171 3.42 -10.35 14.88
C PRO A 171 2.49 -10.33 13.66
N TYR A 172 2.24 -9.13 13.13
CA TYR A 172 1.50 -9.01 11.88
C TYR A 172 2.29 -9.68 10.75
N GLY A 173 1.62 -10.53 9.96
CA GLY A 173 2.21 -11.15 8.77
C GLY A 173 2.22 -10.16 7.62
N TYR A 174 3.34 -9.45 7.44
CA TYR A 174 3.55 -8.49 6.34
C TYR A 174 3.88 -9.16 5.00
N ASP A 175 3.99 -10.49 5.00
CA ASP A 175 4.22 -11.41 3.89
C ASP A 175 2.91 -11.91 3.25
N ASP A 176 1.75 -11.60 3.83
CA ASP A 176 0.45 -11.91 3.23
C ASP A 176 0.03 -10.84 2.23
N ASP A 177 0.45 -11.01 0.98
CA ASP A 177 0.17 -10.09 -0.13
C ASP A 177 -1.32 -10.02 -0.52
N SER A 178 -2.17 -10.89 0.05
CA SER A 178 -3.63 -10.83 -0.16
C SER A 178 -4.32 -9.71 0.63
N LYS A 179 -3.61 -9.04 1.55
CA LYS A 179 -4.20 -8.04 2.44
C LYS A 179 -3.33 -6.79 2.49
N PRO A 180 -3.95 -5.59 2.54
CA PRO A 180 -3.21 -4.36 2.77
C PRO A 180 -2.36 -4.48 4.05
N PRO A 181 -1.10 -4.01 4.05
CA PRO A 181 -0.13 -4.34 5.10
C PRO A 181 -0.31 -3.46 6.35
N HIS A 182 -1.48 -3.55 6.99
CA HIS A 182 -1.78 -2.89 8.24
C HIS A 182 -2.76 -3.66 9.13
N ARG A 183 -2.72 -3.36 10.43
CA ARG A 183 -3.65 -3.86 11.43
C ARG A 183 -3.87 -2.81 12.52
N LEU A 184 -5.12 -2.62 12.91
CA LEU A 184 -5.47 -1.86 14.11
C LEU A 184 -5.91 -2.82 15.22
N THR A 185 -5.25 -2.77 16.37
CA THR A 185 -5.71 -3.47 17.57
C THR A 185 -6.25 -2.47 18.59
N ILE A 186 -7.49 -2.65 19.02
CA ILE A 186 -8.16 -1.86 20.05
C ILE A 186 -8.20 -2.66 21.35
N CYS A 187 -7.62 -2.11 22.42
CA CYS A 187 -7.63 -2.68 23.77
C CYS A 187 -8.51 -1.83 24.68
N GLN A 188 -9.54 -2.43 25.27
CA GLN A 188 -10.38 -1.77 26.26
C GLN A 188 -10.07 -2.31 27.66
N THR A 189 -9.76 -1.42 28.59
CA THR A 189 -9.50 -1.75 30.00
C THR A 189 -10.79 -1.82 30.80
N SER A 190 -10.75 -2.43 31.99
CA SER A 190 -11.94 -2.58 32.85
C SER A 190 -12.43 -1.25 33.43
N ASN A 191 -11.59 -0.21 33.47
CA ASN A 191 -11.98 1.16 33.84
C ASN A 191 -12.53 1.98 32.64
N GLY A 192 -12.71 1.36 31.47
CA GLY A 192 -13.31 1.98 30.30
C GLY A 192 -12.36 2.81 29.42
N LYS A 193 -11.06 2.84 29.71
CA LYS A 193 -10.08 3.46 28.81
C LYS A 193 -9.86 2.62 27.56
N VAL A 194 -9.51 3.30 26.47
CA VAL A 194 -9.29 2.69 25.17
C VAL A 194 -7.86 2.99 24.72
N PHE A 195 -7.11 1.94 24.47
CA PHE A 195 -5.77 1.98 23.90
C PHE A 195 -5.79 1.34 22.53
N CYS A 196 -4.90 1.79 21.65
CA CYS A 196 -4.81 1.30 20.28
C CYS A 196 -3.36 1.02 19.92
N ARG A 197 -3.14 -0.01 19.10
CA ARG A 197 -1.88 -0.24 18.39
C ARG A 197 -2.18 -0.28 16.90
N LEU A 198 -1.59 0.66 16.16
CA LEU A 198 -1.61 0.66 14.71
C LEU A 198 -0.28 0.09 14.22
N GLU A 199 -0.33 -1.00 13.47
CA GLU A 199 0.79 -1.68 12.85
C GLU A 199 0.67 -1.52 11.33
N MET A 200 1.74 -1.10 10.65
CA MET A 200 1.72 -0.80 9.23
C MET A 200 3.09 -1.08 8.60
N SER A 201 3.12 -1.40 7.31
CA SER A 201 4.38 -1.35 6.56
C SER A 201 4.71 0.07 6.10
N HIS A 202 6.00 0.42 6.17
CA HIS A 202 6.54 1.67 5.62
C HIS A 202 6.35 1.80 4.08
N ALA A 203 5.96 0.73 3.38
CA ALA A 203 5.66 0.80 1.95
C ALA A 203 4.36 1.57 1.62
N ILE A 204 3.47 1.76 2.58
CA ILE A 204 2.19 2.48 2.41
C ILE A 204 2.10 3.78 3.22
N MET A 205 3.16 4.15 3.93
CA MET A 205 3.15 5.27 4.88
C MET A 205 4.56 5.77 5.21
N ASP A 206 4.63 7.01 5.67
CA ASP A 206 5.81 7.62 6.27
C ASP A 206 5.44 8.41 7.55
N GLY A 207 6.40 9.12 8.13
CA GLY A 207 6.19 9.92 9.35
C GLY A 207 5.12 11.02 9.20
N MET A 208 5.01 11.63 8.01
CA MET A 208 3.99 12.64 7.75
C MET A 208 2.61 12.01 7.59
N SER A 209 2.55 10.85 6.94
CA SER A 209 1.33 10.05 6.75
C SER A 209 0.68 9.67 8.08
N ILE A 210 1.46 9.30 9.12
CA ILE A 210 0.93 8.98 10.46
C ILE A 210 0.11 10.15 11.03
N SER A 211 0.63 11.37 10.90
CA SER A 211 -0.02 12.57 11.43
C SER A 211 -1.36 12.83 10.73
N ILE A 212 -1.39 12.63 9.41
CA ILE A 212 -2.60 12.72 8.59
C ILE A 212 -3.62 11.65 8.99
N ILE A 213 -3.19 10.40 9.12
CA ILE A 213 -4.04 9.27 9.50
C ILE A 213 -4.68 9.50 10.87
N PHE A 214 -3.95 10.00 11.87
CA PHE A 214 -4.52 10.26 13.19
C PHE A 214 -5.48 11.46 13.21
N ARG A 215 -5.17 12.52 12.46
CA ARG A 215 -6.12 13.63 12.25
C ARG A 215 -7.42 13.09 11.65
N ASP A 216 -7.32 12.29 10.60
CA ASP A 216 -8.49 11.79 9.88
C ASP A 216 -9.25 10.73 10.68
N LEU A 217 -8.58 9.96 11.53
CA LEU A 217 -9.24 9.07 12.50
C LEU A 217 -10.08 9.86 13.52
N ALA A 218 -9.57 10.98 14.04
CA ALA A 218 -10.33 11.85 14.93
C ALA A 218 -11.53 12.50 14.22
N LEU A 219 -11.35 12.94 12.97
CA LEU A 219 -12.44 13.47 12.14
C LEU A 219 -13.47 12.39 11.81
N ALA A 220 -13.05 11.19 11.44
CA ALA A 220 -13.93 10.05 11.16
C ALA A 220 -14.74 9.63 12.38
N TYR A 221 -14.09 9.63 13.56
CA TYR A 221 -14.75 9.37 14.82
C TYR A 221 -15.84 10.40 15.08
N THR A 222 -15.57 11.69 14.88
CA THR A 222 -16.56 12.77 15.07
C THR A 222 -17.52 12.98 13.89
N GLU A 223 -17.46 12.11 12.87
CA GLU A 223 -18.28 12.19 11.64
C GLU A 223 -18.05 13.44 10.77
N ASN A 224 -16.86 14.03 10.90
CA ASN A 224 -16.42 15.23 10.17
C ASN A 224 -15.34 14.95 9.12
N LEU A 225 -15.03 13.67 8.83
CA LEU A 225 -14.11 13.34 7.74
C LEU A 225 -14.71 13.75 6.40
N ALA A 226 -13.89 14.31 5.52
CA ALA A 226 -14.31 14.69 4.18
C ALA A 226 -14.90 13.48 3.41
N LYS A 227 -15.95 13.74 2.63
CA LYS A 227 -16.61 12.70 1.82
C LYS A 227 -15.81 12.31 0.59
N GLU A 228 -15.10 13.28 0.01
CA GLU A 228 -14.22 13.03 -1.12
C GLU A 228 -13.02 12.19 -0.68
N PRO A 229 -12.59 11.18 -1.46
CA PRO A 229 -11.39 10.42 -1.15
C PRO A 229 -10.14 11.30 -1.07
N ALA A 230 -9.15 10.86 -0.30
CA ALA A 230 -7.83 11.45 -0.32
C ALA A 230 -7.16 11.25 -1.70
N VAL A 231 -6.22 12.14 -2.03
CA VAL A 231 -5.50 12.09 -3.30
C VAL A 231 -4.76 10.75 -3.43
N SER A 232 -4.94 10.09 -4.58
CA SER A 232 -4.26 8.83 -4.88
C SER A 232 -2.76 9.02 -5.03
N TYR A 233 -1.99 8.06 -4.53
CA TYR A 233 -0.54 8.01 -4.72
C TYR A 233 -0.15 7.79 -6.20
N SER A 234 -1.08 7.31 -7.05
CA SER A 234 -0.83 7.16 -8.49
C SER A 234 -0.47 8.48 -9.19
N ALA A 235 -0.99 9.62 -8.73
CA ALA A 235 -0.61 10.92 -9.27
C ALA A 235 0.87 11.23 -9.05
N PHE A 236 1.42 10.84 -7.89
CA PHE A 236 2.85 10.98 -7.61
C PHE A 236 3.70 9.99 -8.42
N ILE A 237 3.20 8.76 -8.62
CA ILE A 237 3.88 7.78 -9.48
C ILE A 237 3.93 8.25 -10.93
N ALA A 238 2.85 8.82 -11.46
CA ALA A 238 2.83 9.42 -12.79
C ALA A 238 3.90 10.51 -12.92
N TYR A 239 3.96 11.43 -11.95
CA TYR A 239 5.00 12.46 -11.88
C TYR A 239 6.42 11.86 -11.86
N LEU A 240 6.64 10.79 -11.08
CA LEU A 240 7.94 10.12 -11.01
C LEU A 240 8.35 9.48 -12.33
N GLN A 241 7.42 8.88 -13.09
CA GLN A 241 7.71 8.27 -14.38
C GLN A 241 8.13 9.30 -15.44
N GLU A 242 7.71 10.56 -15.29
CA GLU A 242 8.13 11.67 -16.17
C GLU A 242 9.54 12.20 -15.83
N GLN A 243 10.12 11.83 -14.69
CA GLN A 243 11.42 12.35 -14.27
C GLN A 243 12.60 11.66 -14.99
N PRO A 244 13.61 12.42 -15.45
CA PRO A 244 14.78 11.85 -16.11
C PRO A 244 15.73 11.21 -15.10
N THR A 245 15.62 9.88 -14.90
CA THR A 245 16.46 9.09 -14.00
C THR A 245 17.96 9.31 -14.21
N ALA A 246 18.39 9.44 -15.47
CA ALA A 246 19.80 9.67 -15.81
C ALA A 246 20.38 10.93 -15.17
N LYS A 247 19.62 12.03 -15.09
CA LYS A 247 20.07 13.28 -14.46
C LYS A 247 20.23 13.13 -12.95
N GLY A 248 19.36 12.36 -12.31
CA GLY A 248 19.47 12.06 -10.88
C GLY A 248 20.73 11.23 -10.58
N ILE A 249 20.99 10.21 -11.40
CA ILE A 249 22.21 9.40 -11.29
C ILE A 249 23.46 10.27 -11.50
N GLU A 250 23.48 11.11 -12.54
CA GLU A 250 24.59 12.03 -12.81
C GLU A 250 24.85 12.97 -11.63
N PHE A 251 23.81 13.60 -11.08
CA PHE A 251 23.91 14.47 -9.92
C PHE A 251 24.54 13.74 -8.72
N TRP A 252 24.00 12.60 -8.31
CA TRP A 252 24.50 11.87 -7.15
C TRP A 252 25.90 11.30 -7.37
N THR A 253 26.21 10.84 -8.59
CA THR A 253 27.55 10.36 -8.95
C THR A 253 28.57 11.49 -8.83
N SER A 254 28.23 12.68 -9.31
CA SER A 254 29.10 13.86 -9.20
C SER A 254 29.24 14.34 -7.76
N TYR A 255 28.12 14.41 -7.01
CA TYR A 255 28.09 14.89 -5.63
C TYR A 255 28.88 13.99 -4.68
N LEU A 256 28.78 12.67 -4.87
CA LEU A 256 29.45 11.67 -4.03
C LEU A 256 30.86 11.33 -4.53
N LYS A 257 31.35 11.99 -5.59
CA LYS A 257 32.68 11.75 -6.13
C LYS A 257 33.75 12.14 -5.11
N GLY A 258 34.62 11.19 -4.78
CA GLY A 258 35.72 11.42 -3.82
C GLY A 258 35.27 11.42 -2.35
N VAL A 259 34.04 10.99 -2.06
CA VAL A 259 33.64 10.71 -0.67
C VAL A 259 34.47 9.55 -0.14
N GLU A 260 35.13 9.77 0.99
CA GLU A 260 35.85 8.74 1.72
C GLU A 260 34.97 8.16 2.85
N PRO A 261 35.14 6.88 3.22
CA PRO A 261 34.41 6.29 4.34
C PRO A 261 34.69 7.05 5.64
N SER A 262 33.63 7.46 6.33
CA SER A 262 33.75 7.91 7.72
C SER A 262 33.87 6.69 8.61
N HIS A 263 35.09 6.30 8.95
CA HIS A 263 35.33 5.22 9.90
C HIS A 263 34.88 5.64 11.30
N PHE A 264 33.79 5.03 11.76
CA PHE A 264 33.37 5.19 13.14
C PHE A 264 34.39 4.49 14.05
N PRO A 265 34.92 5.16 15.10
CA PRO A 265 35.85 4.52 16.00
C PRO A 265 35.19 3.33 16.67
N ALA A 266 35.95 2.26 16.92
CA ALA A 266 35.46 1.21 17.80
C ALA A 266 35.13 1.86 19.16
N LEU A 267 33.86 1.76 19.59
CA LEU A 267 33.46 2.14 20.94
C LEU A 267 33.81 0.99 21.89
N ASN A 268 35.09 0.63 21.91
CA ASN A 268 35.67 0.00 23.07
C ASN A 268 36.02 1.14 24.01
N ASP A 269 35.30 1.21 25.12
CA ASP A 269 35.48 2.01 26.34
C ASP A 269 36.87 1.85 26.99
N GLY A 270 37.94 1.77 26.18
CA GLY A 270 39.31 1.46 26.57
C GLY A 270 39.63 -0.04 26.63
N ILE A 271 38.66 -0.93 26.34
CA ILE A 271 38.84 -2.38 26.50
C ILE A 271 39.05 -3.06 25.15
N THR A 272 40.31 -3.33 24.80
CA THR A 272 40.64 -4.28 23.73
C THR A 272 40.35 -5.70 24.21
N ALA A 273 39.21 -6.26 23.83
CA ALA A 273 38.97 -7.69 23.99
C ALA A 273 39.82 -8.47 22.98
N GLU A 274 40.72 -9.33 23.46
CA GLU A 274 41.45 -10.27 22.61
C GLU A 274 40.45 -11.17 21.87
N LYS A 275 40.50 -11.15 20.53
CA LYS A 275 39.71 -12.06 19.70
C LYS A 275 40.30 -13.47 19.81
N VAL A 276 39.79 -14.26 20.74
CA VAL A 276 40.17 -15.68 20.88
C VAL A 276 39.18 -16.54 20.08
N LEU A 277 39.69 -17.26 19.08
CA LEU A 277 38.95 -18.32 18.38
C LEU A 277 38.59 -19.42 19.38
N ARG A 278 37.29 -19.63 19.61
CA ARG A 278 36.78 -20.74 20.43
C ARG A 278 36.10 -21.76 19.54
N THR A 279 36.60 -22.99 19.58
CA THR A 279 36.00 -24.14 18.93
C THR A 279 34.87 -24.69 19.81
N LEU A 280 33.65 -24.74 19.28
CA LEU A 280 32.54 -25.46 19.90
C LEU A 280 32.69 -26.95 19.55
N THR A 281 33.11 -27.76 20.50
CA THR A 281 32.93 -29.22 20.45
C THR A 281 31.52 -29.55 20.93
N THR A 282 30.77 -30.24 20.08
CA THR A 282 29.43 -30.80 20.35
C THR A 282 29.42 -31.77 21.51
#